data_AF-A0A939DS65-F1
#
_entry.id   AF-A0A939DS65-F1
#
_cell.length_a   1.000
_cell.length_b   1.000
_cell.length_c   1.000
_cell.angle_alpha   90.00
_cell.angle_beta   90.00
_cell.angle_gamma   90.00
#
_symmetry.space_group_name_H-M   'P 1'
#
loop_
_entity.id
_entity.type
_entity.pdbx_description
1 polymer ?
#
loop_
_entity_poly.entity_id
_entity_poly.type
_entity_poly.pdbx_seq_one_letter_code
_entity_poly.pdbx_strand_id
1 'polypeptide(L)'
;LGKQIEAQKLEYDDLSYLHSLIGSASGDRFRKFAQGLTLDNLVYLANKQLDRLHGRYLLKRKDSEGLSLSVLDTWQGDVERDTKTLSGGESFLVSLALALALSDL
;
A
#
# COMPACT_ATOMS: atom_id res chain seq x y z
N LEU A 1 -26.57 -36.18 15.21
CA LEU A 1 -25.27 -35.96 15.88
C LEU A 1 -24.11 -35.99 14.88
N GLY A 2 -23.70 -37.13 14.31
CA GLY A 2 -22.56 -37.20 13.36
C GLY A 2 -22.65 -36.26 12.14
N LYS A 3 -23.77 -36.28 11.41
CA LYS A 3 -24.00 -35.36 10.27
C LYS A 3 -23.99 -33.87 10.65
N GLN A 4 -24.34 -33.57 11.90
CA GLN A 4 -24.43 -32.19 12.40
C GLN A 4 -23.04 -31.67 12.78
N ILE A 5 -22.19 -32.54 13.32
CA ILE A 5 -20.77 -32.26 13.58
C ILE A 5 -20.01 -32.05 12.26
N GLU A 6 -20.29 -32.88 11.25
CA GLU A 6 -19.62 -32.77 9.94
C GLU A 6 -19.96 -31.47 9.21
N ALA A 7 -21.24 -31.06 9.24
CA ALA A 7 -21.66 -29.76 8.68
C ALA A 7 -21.01 -28.57 9.41
N GLN A 8 -20.94 -28.60 10.75
CA GLN A 8 -20.28 -27.55 11.54
C GLN A 8 -18.78 -27.48 11.31
N LYS A 9 -18.14 -28.61 10.98
CA LYS A 9 -16.70 -28.67 10.70
C LYS A 9 -16.35 -27.97 9.39
N LEU A 10 -17.16 -28.16 8.35
CA LEU A 10 -17.03 -27.44 7.07
C LEU A 10 -17.13 -25.92 7.25
N GLU A 11 -18.16 -25.47 7.99
CA GLU A 11 -18.35 -24.04 8.27
C GLU A 11 -17.19 -23.45 9.08
N TYR A 12 -16.67 -24.22 10.05
CA TYR A 12 -15.49 -23.82 10.80
C TYR A 12 -14.24 -23.71 9.92
N ASP A 13 -14.02 -24.66 9.01
CA ASP A 13 -12.86 -24.66 8.11
C ASP A 13 -12.89 -23.43 7.19
N ASP A 14 -14.05 -23.08 6.65
CA ASP A 14 -14.24 -21.87 5.83
C ASP A 14 -13.96 -20.59 6.64
N LEU A 15 -14.50 -20.49 7.86
CA LEU A 15 -14.25 -19.35 8.75
C LEU A 15 -12.79 -19.25 9.18
N SER A 16 -12.14 -20.40 9.42
CA SER A 16 -10.72 -20.49 9.77
C SER A 16 -9.85 -20.04 8.60
N TYR A 17 -10.20 -20.44 7.38
CA TYR A 17 -9.53 -19.97 6.17
C TYR A 17 -9.68 -18.46 5.99
N LEU A 18 -10.88 -17.91 6.13
CA LEU A 18 -11.11 -16.46 6.08
C LEU A 18 -10.33 -15.72 7.18
N HIS A 19 -10.29 -16.28 8.39
CA HIS A 19 -9.52 -15.74 9.50
C HIS A 19 -8.01 -15.74 9.19
N SER A 20 -7.51 -16.77 8.50
CA SER A 20 -6.10 -16.82 8.05
C SER A 20 -5.78 -15.72 7.03
N LEU A 21 -6.72 -15.38 6.15
CA LEU A 21 -6.52 -14.36 5.13
C LEU A 21 -6.54 -12.93 5.68
N ILE A 22 -7.60 -12.57 6.41
CA ILE A 22 -7.86 -11.17 6.82
C ILE A 22 -8.28 -11.02 8.29
N GLY A 23 -8.35 -12.13 9.03
CA GLY A 23 -8.79 -12.14 10.41
C GLY A 23 -7.76 -11.58 11.37
N SER A 24 -8.21 -10.69 12.24
CA SER A 24 -7.51 -10.35 13.47
C SER A 24 -8.50 -9.88 14.53
N ALA A 25 -8.18 -10.09 15.79
CA ALA A 25 -9.06 -9.71 16.91
C ALA A 25 -9.32 -8.20 16.96
N SER A 26 -8.35 -7.38 16.51
CA SER A 26 -8.46 -5.92 16.46
C SER A 26 -8.97 -5.39 15.12
N GLY A 27 -9.13 -6.25 14.10
CA GLY A 27 -9.46 -5.89 12.72
C GLY A 27 -8.34 -5.15 11.96
N ASP A 28 -7.13 -5.08 12.51
CA ASP A 28 -5.99 -4.39 11.91
C ASP A 28 -5.51 -5.01 10.60
N ARG A 29 -5.56 -6.33 10.43
CA ARG A 29 -5.13 -7.02 9.20
C ARG A 29 -5.97 -6.58 8.00
N PHE A 30 -7.30 -6.66 8.12
CA PHE A 30 -8.21 -6.20 7.08
C PHE A 30 -8.07 -4.69 6.80
N ARG A 31 -7.95 -3.86 7.85
CA ARG A 31 -7.76 -2.41 7.66
C ARG A 31 -6.47 -2.09 6.92
N LYS A 32 -5.35 -2.72 7.28
CA LYS A 32 -4.06 -2.55 6.58
C LYS A 32 -4.15 -2.97 5.12
N PHE A 33 -4.86 -4.07 4.84
CA PHE A 33 -5.11 -4.52 3.48
C PHE A 33 -5.88 -3.48 2.66
N ALA A 34 -7.02 -3.00 3.18
CA ALA A 34 -7.82 -1.97 2.51
C ALA A 34 -7.06 -0.65 2.34
N GLN A 35 -6.33 -0.22 3.37
CA GLN A 35 -5.46 0.96 3.30
C GLN A 35 -4.36 0.80 2.26
N GLY A 36 -3.86 -0.43 2.07
CA GLY A 36 -2.92 -0.74 1.01
C GLY A 36 -3.49 -0.43 -0.37
N LEU A 37 -4.72 -0.88 -0.66
CA LEU A 37 -5.38 -0.59 -1.93
C LEU A 37 -5.58 0.92 -2.14
N THR A 38 -5.98 1.65 -1.08
CA THR A 38 -6.09 3.11 -1.13
C THR A 38 -4.73 3.76 -1.40
N LEU A 39 -3.67 3.27 -0.75
CA LEU A 39 -2.30 3.77 -0.96
C LEU A 39 -1.82 3.52 -2.39
N ASP A 40 -2.15 2.37 -2.98
CA ASP A 40 -1.79 2.06 -4.37
C ASP A 40 -2.43 3.08 -5.34
N ASN A 41 -3.71 3.42 -5.12
CA ASN A 41 -4.38 4.45 -5.90
C ASN A 41 -3.76 5.84 -5.67
N LEU A 42 -3.45 6.18 -4.42
CA LEU A 42 -2.80 7.45 -4.08
C LEU A 42 -1.42 7.57 -4.75
N VAL A 43 -0.61 6.51 -4.74
CA VAL A 43 0.70 6.45 -5.39
C VAL A 43 0.56 6.63 -6.90
N TYR A 44 -0.44 5.99 -7.52
CA TYR A 44 -0.73 6.16 -8.94
C TYR A 44 -1.05 7.62 -9.29
N LEU A 45 -1.91 8.28 -8.53
CA LEU A 45 -2.24 9.70 -8.72
C LEU A 45 -1.03 10.60 -8.45
N ALA A 46 -0.27 10.33 -7.39
CA ALA A 46 0.93 11.09 -7.05
C ALA A 46 1.99 10.99 -8.13
N ASN A 47 2.15 9.84 -8.78
CA ASN A 47 3.06 9.69 -9.92
C ASN A 47 2.65 10.53 -11.13
N LYS A 48 1.35 10.70 -11.39
CA LYS A 48 0.89 11.64 -12.43
C LYS A 48 1.24 13.09 -12.08
N GLN A 49 1.15 13.46 -10.80
CA GLN A 49 1.53 14.80 -10.36
C GLN A 49 3.06 14.99 -10.40
N LEU A 50 3.84 13.98 -10.00
CA LEU A 50 5.31 14.00 -10.11
C LEU A 50 5.76 14.13 -11.55
N ASP A 51 5.15 13.42 -12.50
CA ASP A 51 5.48 13.53 -13.92
C ASP A 51 5.28 14.97 -14.44
N ARG A 52 4.20 15.64 -14.00
CA ARG A 52 3.91 17.04 -14.33
C ARG A 52 4.86 18.04 -13.66
N LEU A 53 5.30 17.76 -12.44
CA LEU A 53 6.18 18.65 -11.67
C LEU A 53 7.65 18.48 -12.07
N HIS A 54 8.13 17.23 -12.04
CA HIS A 54 9.51 16.85 -12.30
C HIS A 54 9.61 15.32 -12.53
N GLY A 55 9.58 14.87 -13.81
CA GLY A 55 9.55 13.46 -14.22
C GLY A 55 10.81 12.60 -13.95
N ARG A 56 11.60 12.94 -12.93
CA ARG A 56 12.77 12.14 -12.50
C ARG A 56 12.38 11.03 -11.52
N TYR A 57 11.42 11.30 -10.64
CA TYR A 57 11.09 10.43 -9.51
C TYR A 57 9.75 9.76 -9.71
N LEU A 58 9.69 8.47 -9.38
CA LEU A 58 8.44 7.73 -9.24
C LEU A 58 8.31 7.23 -7.79
N LEU A 59 7.12 7.32 -7.24
CA LEU A 59 6.74 6.69 -5.99
C LEU A 59 6.34 5.25 -6.22
N LYS A 60 6.77 4.38 -5.30
CA LYS A 60 6.41 2.97 -5.27
C LYS A 60 6.05 2.60 -3.84
N ARG A 61 5.01 1.77 -3.68
CA ARG A 61 4.72 1.16 -2.38
C ARG A 61 5.63 -0.05 -2.19
N LYS A 62 6.19 -0.19 -1.00
CA LYS A 62 7.00 -1.36 -0.65
C LYS A 62 6.12 -2.59 -0.42
N ASP A 63 6.61 -3.76 -0.82
CA ASP A 63 5.89 -5.04 -0.70
C ASP A 63 5.74 -5.56 0.75
N SER A 64 6.40 -4.91 1.72
CA SER A 64 6.26 -5.27 3.14
C SER A 64 4.84 -4.97 3.65
N GLU A 65 4.42 -5.65 4.74
CA GLU A 65 3.09 -5.47 5.38
C GLU A 65 2.92 -4.11 6.09
N GLY A 66 3.18 -3.02 5.37
CA GLY A 66 3.08 -1.66 5.85
C GLY A 66 2.69 -0.67 4.75
N LEU A 67 2.32 0.52 5.20
CA LEU A 67 1.99 1.66 4.35
C LEU A 67 3.27 2.48 4.11
N SER A 68 4.30 1.83 3.59
CA SER A 68 5.61 2.45 3.39
C SER A 68 5.90 2.64 1.90
N LEU A 69 6.57 3.75 1.59
CA LEU A 69 6.89 4.15 0.23
C LEU A 69 8.41 4.11 0.00
N SER A 70 8.78 3.90 -1.25
CA SER A 70 10.11 4.11 -1.81
C SER A 70 10.02 5.06 -3.01
N VAL A 71 11.17 5.60 -3.39
CA VAL A 71 11.30 6.45 -4.58
C VAL A 71 12.20 5.73 -5.57
N LEU A 72 11.76 5.63 -6.81
CA LEU A 72 12.55 5.20 -7.94
C LEU A 72 13.18 6.43 -8.61
N ASP A 73 14.50 6.46 -8.72
CA ASP A 73 15.24 7.49 -9.44
C ASP A 73 15.51 7.02 -10.88
N THR A 74 14.67 7.50 -11.81
CA THR A 74 14.73 7.07 -13.22
C THR A 74 16.00 7.55 -13.94
N TRP A 75 16.64 8.61 -13.44
CA TRP A 75 17.88 9.14 -14.04
C TRP A 75 19.14 8.41 -13.58
N GLN A 76 19.03 7.62 -12.51
CA GLN A 76 20.11 6.78 -11.99
C GLN A 76 19.94 5.30 -12.35
N GLY A 77 19.21 4.99 -13.43
CA GLY A 77 18.98 3.62 -13.87
C GLY A 77 17.98 2.88 -12.97
N ASP A 78 16.88 3.55 -12.63
CA ASP A 78 15.80 3.01 -11.81
C ASP A 78 16.26 2.53 -10.43
N VAL A 79 17.14 3.29 -9.79
CA VAL A 79 17.60 2.99 -8.43
C VAL A 79 16.47 3.27 -7.44
N GLU A 80 16.07 2.24 -6.70
CA GLU A 80 15.10 2.35 -5.63
C GLU A 80 15.77 2.85 -4.33
N ARG A 81 15.26 3.97 -3.80
CA ARG A 81 15.73 4.62 -2.58
C ARG A 81 14.64 4.66 -1.51
N ASP A 82 15.06 4.56 -0.25
CA ASP A 82 14.18 4.84 0.87
C ASP A 82 13.85 6.34 0.92
N THR A 83 12.60 6.70 1.24
CA THR A 83 12.18 8.11 1.34
C THR A 83 13.00 8.90 2.37
N LYS A 84 13.65 8.23 3.34
CA LYS A 84 14.53 8.86 4.34
C LYS A 84 15.86 9.37 3.77
N THR A 85 16.26 8.94 2.57
CA THR A 85 17.54 9.36 1.95
C THR A 85 17.37 10.51 0.97
N LEU A 86 16.14 11.02 0.81
CA LEU A 86 15.84 12.15 -0.03
C LEU A 86 16.42 13.44 0.57
N SER A 87 16.94 14.30 -0.29
CA SER A 87 17.26 15.69 0.05
C SER A 87 15.99 16.49 0.39
N GLY A 88 16.18 17.71 0.93
CA GLY A 88 15.05 18.58 1.28
C GLY A 88 14.17 18.95 0.07
N GLY A 89 14.78 19.22 -1.09
CA GLY A 89 14.04 19.53 -2.32
C GLY A 89 13.28 18.33 -2.88
N GLU A 90 13.88 17.14 -2.84
CA GLU A 90 13.22 15.90 -3.26
C GLU A 90 12.03 15.57 -2.35
N SER A 91 12.21 15.69 -1.03
CA SER A 91 11.16 15.46 -0.03
C SER A 91 9.99 16.44 -0.19
N PHE A 92 10.30 17.70 -0.50
CA PHE A 92 9.29 18.72 -0.78
C PHE A 92 8.46 18.36 -2.02
N LEU A 93 9.10 17.99 -3.13
CA LEU A 93 8.42 17.60 -4.37
C LEU A 93 7.52 16.38 -4.17
N VAL A 94 8.03 15.34 -3.49
CA VAL A 94 7.25 14.13 -3.17
C VAL A 94 6.04 14.47 -2.30
N SER A 95 6.22 15.28 -1.26
CA SER A 95 5.12 15.69 -0.36
C SER A 95 4.07 16.53 -1.09
N LEU A 96 4.49 17.44 -1.97
CA LEU A 96 3.60 18.25 -2.79
C LEU A 96 2.78 17.38 -3.74
N ALA A 97 3.40 16.44 -4.44
CA ALA A 97 2.70 15.53 -5.34
C ALA A 97 1.70 14.63 -4.61
N LEU A 98 2.06 14.13 -3.42
CA LEU A 98 1.15 13.36 -2.57
C LEU A 98 -0.04 14.21 -2.07
N ALA A 99 0.20 15.46 -1.68
CA ALA A 99 -0.86 16.37 -1.24
C ALA A 99 -1.85 16.69 -2.37
N LEU A 100 -1.34 16.95 -3.58
CA LEU A 100 -2.18 17.15 -4.77
C LEU A 100 -2.97 15.90 -5.12
N ALA A 101 -2.32 14.73 -5.13
CA ALA A 101 -2.99 13.46 -5.38
C ALA A 101 -4.08 13.13 -4.35
N LEU A 102 -3.85 13.49 -3.07
CA LEU A 102 -4.85 13.31 -2.02
C LEU A 102 -6.05 14.24 -2.20
N SER A 103 -5.84 15.44 -2.76
CA SER A 103 -6.93 16.35 -3.11
C SER A 103 -7.76 15.86 -4.29
N ASP A 104 -7.18 15.02 -5.16
CA ASP A 104 -7.83 14.44 -6.33
C ASP A 104 -8.48 13.06 -6.04
N LEU A 105 -8.34 12.55 -4.82
CA LEU A 105 -8.75 11.19 -4.41
C LEU A 105 -10.26 11.07 -4.14
#